data_AF-A0AA38LGC4-F1
#
_entry.id   AF-A0AA38LGC4-F1
#
_cell.length_a   1.000
_cell.length_b   1.000
_cell.length_c   1.000
_cell.angle_alpha   90.00
_cell.angle_beta   90.00
_cell.angle_gamma   90.00
#
_symmetry.space_group_name_H-M   'P 1'
#
loop_
_entity.id
_entity.type
_entity.pdbx_description
1 polymer ?
#
loop_
_entity_poly.entity_id
_entity_poly.type
_entity_poly.pdbx_seq_one_letter_code
_entity_poly.pdbx_strand_id
1 'polypeptide(L)'
;EELNYDHLAAGLKGALENDSSVFDADRLRSFTGPQLRKLLNWSRPLPLEDERIRLLHEVGTELEKSFGGKAANLVIAAGNSAVALVELVTRHFP
;
A
#
# COMPACT_ATOMS: atom_id res chain seq x y z
N GLU A 1 -12.70 18.18 10.17
CA GLU A 1 -11.33 17.84 9.77
C GLU A 1 -11.41 16.91 8.59
N GLU A 2 -10.85 17.34 7.47
CA GLU A 2 -10.82 16.58 6.22
C GLU A 2 -9.57 15.69 6.21
N LEU A 3 -9.68 14.55 5.51
CA LEU A 3 -8.53 13.67 5.33
C LEU A 3 -7.48 14.39 4.47
N ASN A 4 -6.23 14.45 4.94
CA ASN A 4 -5.12 15.11 4.25
C ASN A 4 -3.93 14.15 4.13
N TYR A 5 -2.91 14.55 3.38
CA TYR A 5 -1.72 13.71 3.15
C TYR A 5 -0.94 13.44 4.44
N ASP A 6 -0.91 14.37 5.40
CA ASP A 6 -0.19 14.18 6.66
C ASP A 6 -0.83 13.07 7.51
N HIS A 7 -2.17 12.99 7.53
CA HIS A 7 -2.90 11.89 8.16
C HIS A 7 -2.55 10.54 7.53
N LEU A 8 -2.47 10.48 6.19
CA LEU A 8 -2.10 9.25 5.48
C LEU A 8 -0.66 8.85 5.79
N ALA A 9 0.29 9.79 5.68
CA ALA A 9 1.70 9.53 5.92
C ALA A 9 1.95 9.09 7.37
N ALA A 10 1.35 9.78 8.35
CA ALA A 10 1.48 9.43 9.76
C ALA A 10 0.88 8.05 10.07
N GLY A 11 -0.31 7.75 9.52
CA GLY A 11 -0.97 6.45 9.68
C GLY A 11 -0.16 5.30 9.10
N LEU A 12 0.29 5.42 7.84
CA LEU A 12 1.09 4.40 7.17
C LEU A 12 2.43 4.17 7.88
N LYS A 13 3.11 5.25 8.29
CA LYS A 13 4.36 5.16 9.04
C LYS A 13 4.15 4.44 10.37
N GLY A 14 3.18 4.88 11.17
CA GLY A 14 2.90 4.28 12.46
C GLY A 14 2.50 2.81 12.35
N ALA A 15 1.78 2.43 11.30
CA ALA A 15 1.47 1.04 11.02
C ALA A 15 2.72 0.19 10.78
N LEU A 16 3.65 0.68 9.97
CA LEU A 16 4.89 -0.02 9.64
C LEU A 16 5.86 -0.12 10.84
N GLU A 17 5.93 0.94 11.65
CA GLU A 17 6.74 0.94 12.88
C GLU A 17 6.24 -0.08 13.90
N ASN A 18 4.92 -0.32 13.95
CA ASN A 18 4.31 -1.32 14.83
C ASN A 18 4.39 -2.75 14.27
N ASP A 19 4.38 -2.88 12.95
CA ASP A 19 4.29 -4.18 12.27
C ASP A 19 4.98 -4.11 10.90
N SER A 20 6.19 -4.66 10.84
CA SER A 20 7.02 -4.63 9.63
C SER A 20 6.44 -5.42 8.45
N SER A 21 5.45 -6.28 8.70
CA SER A 21 4.78 -7.08 7.68
C SER A 21 3.45 -6.48 7.22
N VAL A 22 3.02 -5.33 7.75
CA VAL A 22 1.68 -4.75 7.48
C VAL A 22 1.38 -4.50 6.00
N PHE A 23 2.42 -4.35 5.18
CA PHE A 23 2.32 -4.13 3.72
C PHE A 23 2.78 -5.34 2.89
N ASP A 24 2.91 -6.52 3.50
CA ASP A 24 3.09 -7.76 2.72
C ASP A 24 1.84 -8.02 1.86
N ALA A 25 2.05 -8.61 0.67
CA ALA A 25 1.04 -8.74 -0.35
C ALA A 25 -0.25 -9.46 0.10
N ASP A 26 -0.12 -10.53 0.88
CA ASP A 26 -1.25 -11.30 1.42
C ASP A 26 -2.13 -10.44 2.35
N ARG A 27 -1.52 -9.54 3.11
CA ARG A 27 -2.23 -8.60 3.97
C ARG A 27 -2.88 -7.49 3.17
N LEU A 28 -2.16 -6.92 2.20
CA LEU A 28 -2.70 -5.92 1.28
C LEU A 28 -3.97 -6.43 0.57
N ARG A 29 -3.97 -7.69 0.11
CA ARG A 29 -5.10 -8.35 -0.56
C ARG A 29 -6.29 -8.67 0.37
N SER A 30 -6.10 -8.65 1.68
CA SER A 30 -7.13 -9.02 2.66
C SER A 30 -7.62 -7.86 3.52
N PHE A 31 -7.13 -6.63 3.27
CA PHE A 31 -7.60 -5.45 4.00
C PHE A 31 -9.10 -5.23 3.82
N THR A 32 -9.75 -4.85 4.91
CA THR A 32 -11.13 -4.35 4.96
C THR A 32 -11.12 -2.85 5.27
N GLY A 33 -12.20 -2.14 4.90
CA GLY A 33 -12.38 -0.72 5.21
C GLY A 33 -12.13 -0.36 6.68
N PRO A 34 -12.74 -1.09 7.66
CA PRO A 34 -12.45 -0.90 9.08
C PRO A 34 -10.98 -1.11 9.47
N GLN A 35 -10.29 -2.08 8.87
CA GLN A 35 -8.87 -2.30 9.12
C GLN A 35 -8.01 -1.15 8.57
N LEU A 36 -8.34 -0.64 7.38
CA LEU A 36 -7.64 0.50 6.79
C LEU A 36 -7.85 1.78 7.63
N ARG A 37 -9.07 2.01 8.12
CA ARG A 37 -9.36 3.10 9.07
C ARG A 37 -8.52 3.00 10.33
N LYS A 38 -8.48 1.80 10.93
CA LYS A 38 -7.66 1.54 12.13
C LYS A 38 -6.18 1.77 11.85
N LEU A 39 -5.68 1.30 10.70
CA LEU A 39 -4.30 1.50 10.26
C LEU A 39 -3.96 2.99 10.16
N LEU A 40 -4.84 3.78 9.57
CA LEU A 40 -4.67 5.23 9.39
C LEU A 40 -4.96 6.05 10.66
N ASN A 41 -5.27 5.39 11.79
CA ASN A 41 -5.77 6.03 13.00
C ASN A 41 -6.95 6.99 12.73
N TRP A 42 -7.82 6.60 11.81
CA TRP A 42 -8.92 7.42 11.31
C TRP A 42 -10.27 6.87 11.82
N SER A 43 -10.92 7.61 12.70
CA SER A 43 -12.13 7.16 13.41
C SER A 43 -13.43 7.27 12.60
N ARG A 44 -13.39 7.91 11.44
CA ARG A 44 -14.56 8.19 10.57
C ARG A 44 -14.46 7.38 9.27
N PRO A 45 -15.55 7.23 8.50
CA PRO A 45 -15.48 6.63 7.16
C PRO A 45 -14.41 7.32 6.30
N LEU A 46 -13.61 6.55 5.57
CA LEU A 46 -12.64 7.12 4.63
C LEU A 46 -13.37 7.62 3.37
N PRO A 47 -12.96 8.76 2.80
CA PRO A 47 -13.39 9.14 1.47
C PRO A 47 -13.02 8.04 0.47
N LEU A 48 -14.01 7.55 -0.29
CA LEU A 48 -13.86 6.47 -1.27
C LEU A 48 -13.29 5.18 -0.63
N GLU A 49 -13.77 4.80 0.56
CA GLU A 49 -13.25 3.65 1.33
C GLU A 49 -13.18 2.36 0.50
N ASP A 50 -14.28 1.98 -0.16
CA ASP A 50 -14.32 0.75 -0.97
C ASP A 50 -13.31 0.79 -2.14
N GLU A 51 -13.14 1.96 -2.76
CA GLU A 51 -12.16 2.15 -3.84
C GLU A 51 -10.72 2.06 -3.33
N ARG A 52 -10.42 2.63 -2.15
CA ARG A 52 -9.10 2.47 -1.52
C ARG A 52 -8.78 1.02 -1.21
N ILE A 53 -9.79 0.25 -0.75
CA ILE A 53 -9.65 -1.18 -0.50
C ILE A 53 -9.40 -1.93 -1.82
N ARG A 54 -10.17 -1.63 -2.86
CA ARG A 54 -9.96 -2.19 -4.20
C ARG A 54 -8.53 -1.95 -4.70
N LEU A 55 -8.01 -0.73 -4.56
CA LEU A 55 -6.64 -0.38 -4.95
C LEU A 55 -5.59 -1.12 -4.10
N LEU A 56 -5.80 -1.28 -2.80
CA LEU A 56 -4.89 -2.08 -1.96
C LEU A 56 -4.86 -3.54 -2.39
N HIS A 57 -6.01 -4.10 -2.76
CA HIS A 57 -6.10 -5.47 -3.27
C HIS A 57 -5.37 -5.64 -4.60
N GLU A 58 -5.47 -4.66 -5.50
CA GLU A 58 -4.74 -4.65 -6.78
C GLU A 58 -3.22 -4.60 -6.55
N VAL A 59 -2.76 -3.69 -5.68
CA VAL A 59 -1.33 -3.58 -5.35
C VAL A 59 -0.81 -4.88 -4.74
N GLY A 60 -1.52 -5.45 -3.77
CA GLY A 60 -1.13 -6.72 -3.16
C GLY A 60 -1.10 -7.87 -4.17
N THR A 61 -2.08 -7.94 -5.08
CA THR A 61 -2.14 -8.96 -6.13
C THR A 61 -0.96 -8.87 -7.09
N GLU A 62 -0.60 -7.67 -7.54
CA GLU A 62 0.52 -7.51 -8.47
C GLU A 62 1.88 -7.72 -7.77
N LEU A 63 2.03 -7.30 -6.50
CA LEU A 63 3.22 -7.60 -5.71
C LEU A 63 3.45 -9.10 -5.57
N GLU A 64 2.41 -9.88 -5.28
CA GLU A 64 2.51 -11.34 -5.19
C GLU A 64 2.90 -11.95 -6.54
N LYS A 65 2.22 -11.54 -7.61
CA LYS A 65 2.40 -12.08 -8.96
C LYS A 65 3.77 -11.80 -9.57
N SER A 66 4.31 -10.58 -9.39
CA SER A 66 5.49 -10.13 -10.12
C SER A 66 6.70 -9.78 -9.25
N PHE A 67 6.51 -9.62 -7.94
CA PHE A 67 7.56 -9.16 -7.03
C PHE A 67 7.66 -10.01 -5.75
N GLY A 68 7.27 -11.29 -5.80
CA GLY A 68 7.42 -12.22 -4.67
C GLY A 68 6.76 -11.75 -3.37
N GLY A 69 5.68 -10.97 -3.50
CA GLY A 69 4.88 -10.47 -2.40
C GLY A 69 5.45 -9.24 -1.66
N LYS A 70 6.59 -8.69 -2.09
CA LYS A 70 7.28 -7.61 -1.38
C LYS A 70 7.63 -6.43 -2.26
N ALA A 71 7.26 -5.21 -1.83
CA ALA A 71 7.63 -3.97 -2.50
C ALA A 71 9.16 -3.75 -2.58
N ALA A 72 9.92 -4.31 -1.64
CA ALA A 72 11.38 -4.28 -1.71
C ALA A 72 11.92 -4.96 -2.98
N ASN A 73 11.27 -6.01 -3.47
CA ASN A 73 11.69 -6.71 -4.69
C ASN A 73 11.43 -5.88 -5.95
N LEU A 74 10.41 -5.02 -5.95
CA LEU A 74 10.20 -4.01 -7.01
C LEU A 74 11.38 -3.02 -7.06
N VAL A 75 11.83 -2.52 -5.90
CA VAL A 75 13.00 -1.61 -5.81
C VAL A 75 14.29 -2.31 -6.22
N ILE A 76 14.48 -3.58 -5.82
CA ILE A 76 15.62 -4.40 -6.22
C ILE A 76 15.62 -4.61 -7.75
N ALA A 77 14.46 -4.92 -8.33
CA ALA A 77 14.31 -5.08 -9.78
C ALA A 77 14.61 -3.79 -10.56
N ALA A 78 14.39 -2.62 -9.95
CA ALA A 78 14.75 -1.32 -10.52
C ALA A 78 16.27 -1.03 -10.49
N GLY A 79 17.08 -1.84 -9.81
CA GLY A 79 18.54 -1.66 -9.76
C GLY A 79 18.97 -0.31 -9.18
N ASN A 80 18.23 0.22 -8.19
CA ASN A 80 18.41 1.56 -7.63
C ASN A 80 18.27 2.73 -8.62
N SER A 81 17.67 2.49 -9.80
CA SER A 81 17.34 3.55 -10.76
C SER A 81 15.91 4.04 -10.55
N ALA A 82 15.77 5.33 -10.24
CA ALA A 82 14.45 5.97 -10.11
C ALA A 82 13.65 5.89 -11.43
N VAL A 83 14.33 6.02 -12.58
CA VAL A 83 13.70 5.91 -13.90
C VAL A 83 13.18 4.49 -14.12
N ALA A 84 14.01 3.48 -13.85
CA ALA A 84 13.58 2.08 -13.98
C ALA A 84 12.46 1.73 -13.01
N LEU A 85 12.46 2.31 -11.80
CA LEU A 85 11.38 2.11 -10.83
C LEU A 85 10.06 2.68 -11.37
N VAL A 86 10.07 3.87 -11.96
CA VAL A 86 8.87 4.45 -12.60
C VAL A 86 8.41 3.59 -13.78
N GLU A 87 9.32 3.08 -14.61
CA GLU A 87 8.99 2.16 -15.69
C GLU A 87 8.35 0.87 -15.19
N LEU A 88 8.86 0.28 -14.09
CA LEU A 88 8.29 -0.93 -13.51
C LEU A 88 6.91 -0.66 -12.90
N VAL A 89 6.75 0.46 -12.17
CA VAL A 89 5.46 0.84 -11.58
C VAL A 89 4.41 1.02 -12.68
N THR A 90 4.71 1.81 -13.71
CA THR A 90 3.77 2.11 -14.80
C THR A 90 3.48 0.92 -15.72
N ARG A 91 4.37 -0.08 -15.77
CA ARG A 91 4.16 -1.30 -16.55
C ARG A 91 3.31 -2.34 -15.82
N HIS A 92 3.46 -2.45 -14.50
CA HIS A 92 2.88 -3.54 -13.72
C HIS A 92 1.59 -3.15 -13.00
N PHE A 93 1.50 -1.93 -12.48
CA PHE A 93 0.37 -1.49 -11.67
C PHE A 93 -0.59 -0.64 -12.52
N PRO A 94 -1.92 -0.82 -12.35
CA PRO A 94 -2.94 -0.09 -13.10
C PRO A 94 -3.01 1.41 -12.74
#